data_AF-A0A3D2S7V7-F1
#
_entry.id   AF-A0A3D2S7V7-F1
#
_cell.length_a   1.000
_cell.length_b   1.000
_cell.length_c   1.000
_cell.angle_alpha   90.00
_cell.angle_beta   90.00
_cell.angle_gamma   90.00
#
_symmetry.space_group_name_H-M   'P 1'
#
loop_
_entity.id
_entity.type
_entity.pdbx_description
1 polymer ?
#
loop_
_entity_poly.entity_id
_entity_poly.type
_entity_poly.pdbx_seq_one_letter_code
_entity_poly.pdbx_strand_id
1 'polypeptide(L)' 'NASKVNISPSSCTPGGMQLGPDGKIYIIRCSSNIAVIEFPNESGSDCGLIEAGIDVSPLQAIASLPSFIAGFNYTNKLPQ' A
#
# COMPACT_ATOMS: atom_id res chain seq x y z
N ASN A 1 12.70 20.73 0.94
CA ASN A 1 11.53 20.77 1.84
C ASN A 1 10.54 19.71 1.40
N ALA A 2 10.38 18.64 2.17
CA ALA A 2 9.22 17.76 2.03
C ALA A 2 8.05 18.39 2.81
N SER A 3 6.89 18.58 2.18
CA SER A 3 5.67 18.99 2.88
C SER A 3 4.92 17.74 3.35
N LYS A 4 4.31 17.80 4.54
CA LYS A 4 3.50 16.70 5.10
C LYS A 4 2.04 17.14 5.08
N VAL A 5 1.20 16.37 4.40
CA VAL A 5 -0.26 16.50 4.45
C VAL A 5 -0.82 15.23 5.10
N ASN A 6 -1.67 15.38 6.12
CA ASN A 6 -2.37 14.25 6.73
C ASN A 6 -3.73 14.07 6.05
N ILE A 7 -3.91 12.95 5.36
CA ILE A 7 -5.08 12.68 4.51
C ILE A 7 -5.93 11.51 5.08
N SER A 8 -5.42 10.81 6.09
CA SER A 8 -6.08 9.65 6.71
C SER A 8 -5.50 9.42 8.12
N PRO A 9 -6.22 9.79 9.19
CA PRO A 9 -5.84 9.38 10.53
C PRO A 9 -6.11 7.87 10.73
N SER A 10 -5.09 7.11 11.13
CA SER A 10 -5.26 5.71 11.57
C SER A 10 -5.24 5.62 13.10
N SER A 11 -6.07 4.73 13.67
CA SER A 11 -6.12 4.48 15.12
C SER A 11 -5.02 3.53 15.61
N CYS A 12 -4.30 2.87 14.70
CA CYS A 12 -3.10 2.09 14.99
C CYS A 12 -1.89 2.67 14.25
N THR A 13 -0.69 2.36 14.74
CA THR A 13 0.55 2.54 13.98
C THR A 13 0.47 1.66 12.72
N PRO A 14 0.45 2.21 11.51
CA PRO A 14 0.40 1.40 10.29
C PRO A 14 1.60 0.47 10.28
N GLY A 15 1.35 -0.83 10.12
CA GLY A 15 2.38 -1.85 10.28
C GLY A 15 3.45 -1.73 9.19
N GLY A 16 3.10 -2.12 7.96
CA GLY A 16 3.99 -2.10 6.80
C GLY A 16 3.37 -1.37 5.61
N MET A 17 4.25 -0.87 4.74
CA MET A 17 3.90 -0.32 3.44
C MET A 17 4.75 -1.00 2.37
N GLN A 18 4.15 -1.36 1.24
CA GLN A 18 4.83 -2.06 0.15
C GLN A 18 4.42 -1.48 -1.20
N LEU A 19 5.40 -1.22 -2.07
CA LEU A 19 5.17 -0.92 -3.48
C LEU A 19 4.84 -2.23 -4.21
N GLY A 20 3.68 -2.28 -4.85
CA GLY A 20 3.24 -3.39 -5.67
C GLY A 20 3.87 -3.36 -7.08
N PRO A 21 3.88 -4.50 -7.79
CA PRO A 21 4.35 -4.57 -9.18
C PRO A 21 3.45 -3.79 -10.17
N ASP A 22 2.26 -3.41 -9.73
CA ASP A 22 1.31 -2.54 -10.43
C ASP A 22 1.60 -1.04 -10.23
N GLY A 23 2.64 -0.70 -9.47
CA GLY A 23 3.03 0.68 -9.20
C GLY A 23 2.21 1.37 -8.10
N LYS A 24 1.31 0.67 -7.40
CA LYS A 24 0.53 1.20 -6.27
C LYS A 24 1.23 0.94 -4.94
N ILE A 25 0.93 1.73 -3.90
CA ILE A 25 1.40 1.45 -2.54
C ILE A 25 0.26 0.86 -1.72
N TYR A 26 0.54 -0.23 -1.02
CA TYR A 26 -0.38 -0.92 -0.12
C TYR A 26 0.02 -0.70 1.33
N ILE A 27 -0.93 -0.30 2.18
CA ILE A 27 -0.68 0.13 3.57
C ILE A 27 -1.52 -0.71 4.53
N ILE A 28 -0.85 -1.35 5.47
CA ILE A 28 -1.49 -2.12 6.54
C ILE A 28 -2.16 -1.19 7.56
N ARG A 29 -3.44 -1.44 7.87
CA ARG A 29 -4.25 -0.62 8.81
C ARG A 29 -4.66 -1.34 10.10
N CYS A 30 -4.03 -2.47 10.45
CA CYS A 30 -4.40 -3.29 11.61
C CYS A 30 -5.89 -3.67 11.64
N SER A 31 -6.45 -3.97 10.48
CA SER A 31 -7.87 -4.30 10.31
C SER A 31 -8.02 -5.33 9.19
N SER A 32 -9.25 -5.69 8.84
CA SER A 32 -9.53 -6.45 7.63
C SER A 32 -9.36 -5.64 6.34
N ASN A 33 -9.07 -4.34 6.44
CA ASN A 33 -8.83 -3.48 5.29
C ASN A 33 -7.36 -3.11 5.12
N ILE A 34 -6.91 -3.11 3.86
CA ILE A 34 -5.64 -2.56 3.42
C ILE A 34 -5.93 -1.29 2.62
N ALA A 35 -5.24 -0.20 2.97
CA ALA A 35 -5.31 1.05 2.21
C ALA A 35 -4.45 0.95 0.95
N VAL A 36 -4.86 1.66 -0.10
CA VAL A 36 -4.17 1.71 -1.39
C VAL A 36 -3.93 3.16 -1.76
N ILE A 37 -2.69 3.50 -2.14
CA ILE A 37 -2.37 4.75 -2.83
C ILE A 37 -2.24 4.40 -4.32
N GLU A 38 -3.13 4.96 -5.14
CA GLU A 38 -3.18 4.65 -6.57
C GLU A 38 -2.08 5.35 -7.38
N PHE A 39 -1.68 6.55 -6.98
CA PHE A 39 -0.68 7.37 -7.69
C PHE A 39 0.42 7.86 -6.73
N PRO A 40 1.42 7.01 -6.40
CA PRO A 40 2.41 7.31 -5.36
C PRO A 40 3.27 8.55 -5.58
N ASN A 41 3.39 9.02 -6.82
CA ASN A 41 4.19 10.19 -7.18
C ASN A 41 3.37 11.50 -7.18
N GLU A 42 2.04 11.42 -7.08
CA GLU A 42 1.19 12.59 -6.99
C GLU A 42 1.13 13.12 -5.56
N SER A 43 0.97 14.43 -5.40
CA SER A 43 1.08 15.09 -4.10
C SER A 43 -0.26 15.20 -3.38
N GLY A 44 -0.25 15.03 -2.06
CA GLY A 44 -1.44 15.29 -1.24
C GLY A 44 -2.62 14.39 -1.62
N SER A 45 -3.83 14.97 -1.72
CA SER A 45 -5.05 14.24 -2.08
C SER A 45 -5.02 13.63 -3.48
N ASP A 46 -4.15 14.13 -4.36
CA ASP A 46 -4.05 13.67 -5.75
C ASP A 46 -3.39 12.29 -5.86
N CYS A 47 -2.77 11.79 -4.77
CA CYS A 47 -2.23 10.43 -4.71
C CYS A 47 -3.29 9.31 -4.77
N GLY A 48 -4.58 9.66 -4.67
CA GLY A 48 -5.68 8.71 -4.79
C GLY A 48 -5.70 7.71 -3.63
N LEU A 49 -5.62 8.18 -2.38
CA LEU A 49 -5.70 7.30 -1.22
C LEU A 49 -7.11 6.69 -1.08
N ILE A 50 -7.18 5.37 -1.15
CA ILE A 50 -8.37 4.57 -0.87
C ILE A 50 -8.17 3.86 0.47
N GLU A 51 -8.92 4.30 1.47
CA GLU A 51 -8.79 3.84 2.85
C GLU A 51 -9.14 2.36 3.08
N ALA A 52 -10.05 1.81 2.27
CA ALA A 52 -10.49 0.43 2.30
C ALA A 52 -10.41 -0.17 0.89
N GLY A 53 -9.20 -0.18 0.32
CA GLY A 53 -8.99 -0.59 -1.07
C GLY A 53 -8.98 -2.11 -1.28
N ILE A 54 -8.57 -2.89 -0.27
CA ILE A 54 -8.64 -4.35 -0.28
C ILE A 54 -9.24 -4.83 1.05
N ASP A 55 -10.26 -5.68 0.96
CA ASP A 55 -10.83 -6.41 2.07
C ASP A 55 -10.24 -7.83 2.14
N VAL A 56 -9.65 -8.18 3.27
CA VAL A 56 -9.06 -9.50 3.55
C VAL A 56 -9.89 -10.30 4.57
N SER A 57 -11.12 -9.88 4.87
CA SER A 57 -12.02 -10.58 5.77
C SER A 57 -12.20 -12.05 5.38
N PRO A 58 -12.28 -12.99 6.35
CA PRO A 58 -12.32 -12.77 7.81
C PRO A 58 -10.92 -12.62 8.45
N LEU A 59 -9.85 -12.55 7.66
CA LEU A 59 -8.49 -12.36 8.15
C LEU A 59 -8.22 -10.89 8.49
N GLN A 60 -7.04 -10.64 9.07
CA GLN A 60 -6.59 -9.29 9.40
C GLN A 60 -5.19 -9.05 8.84
N ALA A 61 -4.99 -7.83 8.34
CA ALA A 61 -3.69 -7.35 7.94
C ALA A 61 -3.10 -6.56 9.12
N ILE A 62 -2.12 -7.15 9.82
CA ILE A 62 -1.65 -6.66 11.13
C ILE A 62 -0.19 -6.18 11.16
N ALA A 63 0.70 -6.80 10.38
CA ALA A 63 2.14 -6.55 10.49
C ALA A 63 2.71 -5.95 9.21
N SER A 64 2.98 -6.76 8.19
CA SER A 64 3.50 -6.30 6.91
C SER A 64 2.93 -7.12 5.77
N LEU A 65 3.22 -6.67 4.56
CA LEU A 65 3.10 -7.51 3.37
C LEU A 65 4.42 -8.25 3.14
N PRO A 66 4.39 -9.43 2.49
CA PRO A 66 5.61 -10.12 2.08
C PRO A 66 6.49 -9.21 1.21
N SER A 67 7.80 -9.22 1.43
CA SER A 67 8.76 -8.49 0.59
C SER A 67 8.87 -9.04 -0.84
N PHE A 68 8.36 -10.25 -1.05
CA PHE A 68 8.11 -10.85 -2.35
C PHE A 68 6.72 -11.52 -2.32
N ILE A 69 5.89 -11.20 -3.32
CA ILE A 69 4.66 -11.92 -3.63
C ILE A 69 5.05 -13.32 -4.12
N ALA A 70 4.71 -14.34 -3.33
CA ALA A 70 4.93 -15.73 -3.70
C ALA A 70 4.19 -16.06 -5.00
N GLY A 71 4.86 -16.72 -5.94
CA GLY A 71 4.29 -17.09 -7.25
C GLY A 71 4.22 -15.95 -8.28
N PHE A 72 4.60 -14.73 -7.93
CA PHE A 72 4.74 -13.65 -8.92
C PHE A 72 6.02 -13.84 -9.75
N ASN A 73 5.93 -13.69 -11.06
CA ASN A 73 7.08 -13.77 -11.95
C ASN A 73 7.74 -12.40 -12.07
N TYR A 74 8.88 -12.22 -11.40
CA TYR A 74 9.67 -10.99 -11.42
C TYR A 74 10.64 -10.86 -12.59
N THR A 75 10.54 -11.73 -13.62
CA THR A 75 11.49 -11.69 -14.74
C THR A 75 11.36 -10.34 -15.46
N ASN A 76 12.37 -9.50 -15.33
CA ASN A 76 12.48 -8.21 -16.00
C ASN A 76 12.51 -8.44 -17.52
N LYS A 77 11.53 -7.89 -18.25
CA LYS A 77 11.53 -7.84 -19.72
C LYS A 77 12.34 -6.66 -20.28
N LEU A 78 13.27 -6.10 -19.51
CA LEU A 78 14.19 -5.12 -20.04
C LEU A 78 15.25 -5.86 -20.88
N PRO A 79 15.49 -5.46 -22.15
CA PRO A 79 16.62 -6.02 -22.90
C PRO A 79 17.92 -5.63 -22.18
N GLN A 80 18.83 -6.62 -22.06
CA GLN A 80 20.20 -6.38 -21.58
C GLN A 80 21.02 -5.66 -22.64
#